data_AF-A0A9N9WDU0-F1
#
_entry.id   AF-A0A9N9WDU0-F1
#
_cell.length_a   1.000
_cell.length_b   1.000
_cell.length_c   1.000
_cell.angle_alpha   90.00
_cell.angle_beta   90.00
_cell.angle_gamma   90.00
#
_symmetry.space_group_name_H-M   'P 1'
#
loop_
_entity.id
_entity.type
_entity.pdbx_description
1 polymer ?
#
loop_
_entity_poly.entity_id
_entity_poly.type
_entity_poly.pdbx_seq_one_letter_code
_entity_poly.pdbx_strand_id
1 'polypeptide(L)'
;MLANLAIMPTYWCSKKHRKDMRRFICTSDKVTDVGKGDSGGPLVCAKTGDPKERGKGIVVGIVSGNKYNAGSFFTRVSAFSKYIKENKANTILMSSCTNLFIIIYYVFYLFCLCFIV
;
A
#
# COMPACT_ATOMS: atom_id res chain seq x y z
N MET A 1 -9.90 -4.47 13.93
CA MET A 1 -9.92 -5.95 13.94
C MET A 1 -8.94 -6.42 12.87
N LEU A 2 -8.06 -7.38 13.18
CA LEU A 2 -7.15 -7.99 12.19
C LEU A 2 -7.72 -9.35 11.81
N ALA A 3 -7.92 -9.58 10.52
CA ALA A 3 -8.38 -10.87 9.99
C ALA A 3 -7.20 -11.67 9.44
N ASN A 4 -7.07 -12.91 9.88
CA ASN A 4 -6.10 -13.85 9.30
C ASN A 4 -6.76 -14.55 8.11
N LEU A 5 -6.13 -14.46 6.94
CA LEU A 5 -6.68 -14.95 5.68
C LEU A 5 -5.77 -16.05 5.12
N ALA A 6 -6.35 -17.21 4.79
CA ALA A 6 -5.64 -18.24 4.06
C ALA A 6 -5.62 -17.92 2.55
N ILE A 7 -4.43 -17.89 1.96
CA ILE A 7 -4.22 -17.60 0.54
C ILE A 7 -4.26 -18.91 -0.27
N MET A 8 -4.88 -18.89 -1.45
CA MET A 8 -4.85 -20.02 -2.38
C MET A 8 -3.88 -19.81 -3.55
N PRO A 9 -3.35 -20.90 -4.15
CA PRO A 9 -2.57 -20.82 -5.37
C PRO A 9 -3.33 -20.20 -6.55
N THR A 10 -2.61 -19.50 -7.44
CA THR A 10 -3.18 -18.81 -8.62
C THR A 10 -3.98 -19.72 -9.53
N TYR A 11 -3.59 -21.00 -9.66
CA TYR A 11 -4.34 -22.00 -10.42
C TYR A 11 -5.77 -22.15 -9.89
N TRP A 12 -5.91 -22.40 -8.59
CA TRP A 12 -7.21 -22.54 -7.94
C TRP A 12 -8.00 -21.23 -7.97
N CYS A 13 -7.34 -20.09 -7.80
CA CYS A 13 -8.03 -18.80 -7.92
C CYS A 13 -8.63 -18.60 -9.31
N SER A 14 -7.84 -18.83 -10.36
CA SER A 14 -8.31 -18.65 -11.74
C SER A 14 -9.48 -19.58 -12.05
N LYS A 15 -9.39 -20.85 -11.60
CA LYS A 15 -10.46 -21.84 -11.73
C LYS A 15 -11.74 -21.41 -10.99
N LYS A 16 -11.63 -20.92 -9.75
CA LYS A 16 -12.77 -20.52 -8.92
C LYS A 16 -13.45 -19.25 -9.43
N HIS A 17 -12.67 -18.27 -9.90
CA HIS A 17 -13.20 -17.02 -10.47
C HIS A 17 -13.65 -17.15 -11.93
N ARG A 18 -13.26 -18.23 -12.63
CA ARG A 18 -13.46 -18.46 -14.07
C ARG A 18 -12.86 -17.35 -14.94
N LYS A 19 -11.71 -16.82 -14.52
CA LYS A 19 -10.98 -15.71 -15.17
C LYS A 19 -9.48 -15.88 -14.95
N ASP A 20 -8.66 -15.21 -15.76
CA ASP A 20 -7.22 -15.11 -15.50
C ASP A 20 -6.98 -14.23 -14.27
N MET A 21 -6.53 -14.85 -13.17
CA MET A 21 -6.29 -14.19 -11.90
C MET A 21 -4.80 -14.02 -11.60
N ARG A 22 -3.90 -14.08 -12.59
CA ARG A 22 -2.43 -13.96 -12.38
C ARG A 22 -2.02 -12.67 -11.66
N ARG A 23 -2.75 -11.57 -11.91
CA ARG A 23 -2.52 -10.26 -11.26
C ARG A 23 -3.20 -10.11 -9.91
N PHE A 24 -3.80 -11.17 -9.39
CA PHE A 24 -4.50 -11.17 -8.10
C PHE A 24 -3.94 -12.24 -7.14
N ILE A 25 -4.22 -12.03 -5.87
CA ILE A 25 -4.07 -12.97 -4.76
C ILE A 25 -5.47 -13.24 -4.23
N CYS A 26 -5.82 -14.49 -3.95
CA CYS A 26 -7.18 -14.86 -3.59
C CYS A 26 -7.17 -15.70 -2.33
N THR A 27 -8.28 -15.65 -1.59
CA THR A 27 -8.40 -16.34 -0.31
C THR A 27 -9.25 -17.60 -0.44
N SER A 28 -8.87 -18.66 0.29
CA SER A 28 -9.59 -19.92 0.29
C SER A 28 -10.85 -19.90 1.15
N ASP A 29 -10.85 -19.09 2.21
CA ASP A 29 -11.89 -19.08 3.23
C ASP A 29 -13.13 -18.25 2.85
N LYS A 30 -14.29 -18.77 3.24
CA LYS A 30 -15.58 -18.05 3.20
C LYS A 30 -15.94 -17.38 4.52
N VAL A 31 -15.20 -17.69 5.60
CA VAL A 31 -15.54 -17.27 6.98
C VAL A 31 -14.99 -15.88 7.29
N THR A 32 -13.77 -15.59 6.85
CA THR A 32 -13.13 -14.28 6.97
C THR A 32 -12.98 -13.69 5.58
N ASP A 33 -13.75 -12.65 5.30
CA ASP A 33 -13.87 -12.08 3.97
C ASP A 33 -13.81 -10.55 4.08
N VAL A 34 -13.29 -9.89 3.04
CA VAL A 34 -13.29 -8.42 2.98
C VAL A 34 -14.73 -7.92 2.87
N GLY A 35 -15.04 -6.90 3.65
CA GLY A 35 -16.34 -6.25 3.71
C GLY A 35 -16.41 -5.00 2.84
N LYS A 36 -17.59 -4.37 2.84
CA LYS A 36 -17.74 -3.02 2.29
C LYS A 36 -16.88 -2.05 3.10
N GLY A 37 -16.08 -1.23 2.43
CA GLY A 37 -15.20 -0.24 3.05
C GLY A 37 -13.74 -0.69 3.16
N ASP A 38 -13.43 -1.97 2.95
CA ASP A 38 -12.04 -2.47 3.00
C ASP A 38 -11.26 -2.20 1.69
N SER A 39 -11.93 -1.73 0.64
CA SER A 39 -11.32 -1.44 -0.66
C SER A 39 -10.10 -0.52 -0.52
N GLY A 40 -8.98 -0.92 -1.12
CA GLY A 40 -7.71 -0.20 -0.98
C GLY A 40 -6.89 -0.56 0.27
N GLY A 41 -7.45 -1.34 1.19
CA GLY A 41 -6.76 -1.83 2.38
C GLY A 41 -5.60 -2.79 2.04
N PRO A 42 -4.55 -2.84 2.88
CA PRO A 42 -3.39 -3.69 2.63
C PRO A 42 -3.63 -5.14 3.09
N LEU A 43 -3.22 -6.08 2.25
CA LEU A 43 -2.96 -7.46 2.67
C LEU A 43 -1.49 -7.58 3.06
N VAL A 44 -1.24 -7.83 4.34
CA VAL A 44 0.11 -7.91 4.92
C VAL A 44 0.43 -9.36 5.29
N CYS A 45 1.58 -9.85 4.84
CA CYS A 45 2.14 -11.13 5.29
C CYS A 45 3.29 -10.89 6.28
N ALA A 46 3.35 -11.73 7.31
CA ALA A 46 4.45 -11.73 8.28
C ALA A 46 5.21 -13.06 8.22
N LYS A 47 6.42 -13.08 8.79
CA LYS A 47 7.34 -14.23 8.83
C LYS A 47 7.65 -14.77 7.42
N THR A 48 7.84 -13.86 6.48
CA THR A 48 8.08 -14.16 5.06
C THR A 48 9.52 -14.60 4.77
N GLY A 49 10.45 -14.29 5.68
CA GLY A 49 11.88 -14.46 5.46
C GLY A 49 12.53 -13.33 4.66
N ASP A 50 11.78 -12.29 4.26
CA ASP A 50 12.36 -11.11 3.63
C ASP A 50 13.17 -10.30 4.67
N PRO A 51 14.44 -9.99 4.41
CA PRO A 51 15.25 -9.13 5.29
C PRO A 51 14.65 -7.75 5.55
N LYS A 52 13.78 -7.26 4.67
CA LYS A 52 13.14 -5.94 4.76
C LYS A 52 11.85 -5.93 5.60
N GLU A 53 11.37 -7.08 6.04
CA GLU A 53 10.13 -7.19 6.79
C GLU A 53 10.18 -6.43 8.13
N ARG A 54 11.34 -6.44 8.81
CA ARG A 54 11.63 -5.66 10.04
C ARG A 54 10.51 -5.70 11.10
N GLY A 55 9.81 -6.84 11.23
CA GLY A 55 8.73 -7.05 12.18
C GLY A 55 7.40 -6.35 11.87
N LYS A 56 7.28 -5.62 10.76
CA LYS A 56 6.04 -4.91 10.36
C LYS A 56 5.21 -5.68 9.33
N GLY A 57 5.74 -6.77 8.78
CA GLY A 57 5.15 -7.49 7.67
C GLY A 57 5.39 -6.79 6.32
N ILE A 58 4.98 -7.47 5.24
CA ILE A 58 5.12 -7.01 3.85
C ILE A 58 3.75 -6.89 3.22
N VAL A 59 3.50 -5.76 2.57
CA VAL A 59 2.29 -5.57 1.77
C VAL A 59 2.43 -6.38 0.47
N VAL A 60 1.65 -7.46 0.37
CA VAL A 60 1.66 -8.36 -0.80
C VAL A 60 0.47 -8.12 -1.72
N GLY A 61 -0.63 -7.56 -1.19
CA GLY A 61 -1.86 -7.33 -1.92
C GLY A 61 -2.59 -6.08 -1.48
N ILE A 62 -3.47 -5.58 -2.34
CA ILE A 62 -4.40 -4.47 -2.04
C ILE A 62 -5.82 -4.97 -2.28
N VAL A 63 -6.73 -4.79 -1.32
CA VAL A 63 -8.12 -5.26 -1.42
C VAL A 63 -8.76 -4.72 -2.70
N SER A 64 -9.21 -5.63 -3.55
CA SER A 64 -9.93 -5.31 -4.79
C SER A 64 -11.41 -5.64 -4.71
N GLY A 65 -11.78 -6.64 -3.91
CA GLY A 65 -13.16 -6.97 -3.64
C GLY A 65 -13.38 -8.42 -3.24
N ASN A 66 -14.65 -8.80 -3.23
CA ASN A 66 -15.12 -10.14 -2.94
C ASN A 66 -16.05 -10.62 -4.06
N LYS A 67 -16.10 -11.93 -4.29
CA LYS A 67 -17.14 -12.55 -5.11
C LYS A 67 -17.77 -13.72 -4.38
N TYR A 68 -19.11 -13.75 -4.38
CA TYR A 68 -19.89 -14.85 -3.83
C TYR A 68 -19.40 -16.21 -4.35
N ASN A 69 -19.20 -17.17 -3.44
CA ASN A 69 -18.63 -18.49 -3.69
C ASN A 69 -17.20 -18.53 -4.27
N ALA A 70 -16.53 -17.40 -4.46
CA ALA A 70 -15.14 -17.33 -4.87
C ALA A 70 -14.21 -16.82 -3.76
N GLY A 71 -14.70 -15.92 -2.90
CA GLY A 71 -13.96 -15.31 -1.80
C GLY A 71 -13.35 -13.95 -2.15
N SER A 72 -12.55 -13.40 -1.24
CA SER A 72 -11.81 -12.15 -1.44
C SER A 72 -10.70 -12.31 -2.46
N PHE A 73 -10.47 -11.24 -3.23
CA PHE A 73 -9.34 -11.10 -4.11
C PHE A 73 -8.67 -9.72 -3.94
N PHE A 74 -7.36 -9.72 -4.09
CA PHE A 74 -6.47 -8.62 -3.83
C PHE A 74 -5.56 -8.40 -5.03
N THR A 75 -5.34 -7.16 -5.45
CA THR A 75 -4.36 -6.81 -6.49
C THR A 75 -2.97 -7.24 -6.01
N ARG A 76 -2.28 -8.08 -6.77
CA ARG A 76 -0.93 -8.56 -6.44
C ARG A 76 0.07 -7.40 -6.60
N VAL A 77 0.62 -6.90 -5.50
CA VAL A 77 1.55 -5.74 -5.52
C VAL A 77 2.76 -6.00 -6.40
N SER A 78 3.33 -7.21 -6.36
CA SER A 78 4.52 -7.54 -7.17
C SER A 78 4.28 -7.45 -8.68
N ALA A 79 3.05 -7.65 -9.16
CA ALA A 79 2.69 -7.50 -10.58
C ALA A 79 2.75 -6.05 -11.06
N PHE A 80 2.72 -5.07 -10.14
CA PHE A 80 2.77 -3.64 -10.43
C PHE A 80 4.05 -2.97 -9.92
N SER A 81 5.03 -3.76 -9.47
CA SER A 81 6.31 -3.27 -8.92
C SER A 81 7.02 -2.25 -9.82
N LYS A 82 7.04 -2.48 -11.14
CA LYS A 82 7.61 -1.54 -12.11
C LYS A 82 6.89 -0.18 -12.07
N TYR A 83 5.56 -0.20 -12.22
CA TYR A 83 4.72 1.00 -12.15
C TYR A 83 4.90 1.76 -10.84
N ILE A 84 4.88 1.04 -9.70
CA ILE A 84 5.08 1.62 -8.37
C ILE A 84 6.45 2.27 -8.24
N LYS A 85 7.51 1.64 -8.78
CA LYS A 85 8.87 2.18 -8.76
C LYS A 85 8.98 3.46 -9.60
N GLU A 86 8.37 3.47 -10.78
CA GLU A 86 8.38 4.60 -11.71
C GLU A 86 7.55 5.79 -11.20
N ASN A 87 6.46 5.52 -10.47
CA ASN A 87 5.53 6.54 -9.96
C ASN A 87 5.67 6.75 -8.45
N LYS A 88 6.80 6.34 -7.86
CA LYS A 88 7.02 6.55 -6.43
C LYS A 88 7.09 8.05 -6.16
N ALA A 89 6.22 8.55 -5.28
CA ALA A 89 6.25 9.94 -4.86
C ALA A 89 7.65 10.31 -4.35
N ASN A 90 8.27 11.30 -4.97
CA ASN A 90 9.60 11.74 -4.60
C ASN A 90 9.50 12.65 -3.37
N THR A 91 9.51 12.05 -2.18
CA THR A 91 9.27 12.74 -0.89
C THR A 91 10.33 13.81 -0.56
N ILE A 92 11.48 13.78 -1.24
CA ILE A 92 12.63 14.67 -0.99
C ILE A 92 12.40 16.08 -1.53
N LEU A 93 11.66 16.24 -2.64
CA LEU A 93 11.40 17.55 -3.24
C LEU A 93 10.41 18.40 -2.43
N MET A 94 9.43 17.77 -1.76
CA MET A 94 8.38 18.50 -1.04
C MET A 94 8.88 19.09 0.31
N SER A 95 9.82 18.42 0.98
CA SER A 95 10.38 18.87 2.26
C SER A 95 11.50 19.91 2.12
N SER A 96 12.24 19.89 1.01
CA SER A 96 13.33 20.86 0.79
C SER A 96 12.79 22.27 0.46
N CYS A 97 11.73 22.37 -0.35
CA CYS A 97 11.14 23.66 -0.70
C CYS A 97 10.47 24.36 0.50
N THR A 98 9.77 23.61 1.35
CA THR A 98 9.07 24.18 2.52
C THR A 98 10.04 24.78 3.54
N ASN A 99 11.17 24.11 3.79
CA ASN A 99 12.20 24.64 4.69
C ASN A 99 12.86 25.93 4.17
N LEU A 100 13.06 26.06 2.86
CA LEU A 100 13.66 27.26 2.27
C LEU A 100 12.75 28.49 2.43
N PHE A 101 11.44 28.34 2.21
CA PHE A 101 10.47 29.44 2.39
C PHE A 101 10.38 29.90 3.85
N ILE A 102 10.45 28.97 4.81
CA ILE A 102 10.46 29.30 6.24
C ILE A 102 11.72 30.09 6.61
N ILE A 103 12.90 29.66 6.14
CA ILE A 103 14.16 30.36 6.40
C ILE A 103 14.13 31.78 5.82
N ILE A 104 13.67 31.95 4.57
CA ILE A 104 13.55 33.27 3.93
C ILE A 104 12.60 34.18 4.73
N TYR A 105 11.46 33.66 5.19
CA TYR A 105 10.53 34.42 6.01
C TYR A 105 11.16 34.91 7.32
N TYR A 106 11.86 34.04 8.05
CA TYR A 106 12.52 34.43 9.30
C TYR A 106 13.66 35.42 9.08
N VAL A 107 14.46 35.28 8.02
CA VAL A 107 15.52 36.23 7.67
C VAL A 107 14.93 37.61 7.33
N PHE A 108 13.84 37.65 6.56
CA PHE A 108 13.16 38.90 6.24
C PHE A 108 12.56 39.58 7.47
N TYR A 109 11.94 38.80 8.37
CA TYR A 109 11.41 39.30 9.64
C TYR A 109 12.50 39.89 10.54
N LEU A 110 13.64 39.20 10.68
CA LEU A 110 14.81 39.70 11.41
C LEU A 110 15.41 40.96 10.79
N PHE A 111 15.50 41.01 9.46
CA PHE A 111 15.97 42.21 8.75
C PHE A 111 15.03 43.40 9.01
N CYS A 112 13.72 43.22 8.90
CA CYS A 112 12.75 44.28 9.22
C CYS A 112 12.86 44.76 10.67
N LEU A 113 13.06 43.86 11.64
CA LEU A 113 13.27 44.24 13.04
C LEU A 113 14.54 45.08 13.23
N CYS A 114 15.64 44.76 12.55
CA CYS A 114 16.88 45.53 12.63
C CYS A 114 16.81 46.92 11.99
N PHE A 115 15.84 47.19 11.11
CA PHE A 115 15.65 48.50 10.45
C PHE A 115 14.54 49.35 11.10
N ILE A 116 13.81 48.81 12.07
CA ILE A 116 12.72 49.51 12.79
C ILE A 116 13.16 49.97 14.20
N VAL A 117 14.36 49.60 14.64
CA VAL A 117 14.98 50.06 15.91
C VAL A 117 16.02 51.15 15.64
#